data_AF-A0A7S3NTL8-F1
#
_entry.id   AF-A0A7S3NTL8-F1
#
_cell.length_a   1.000
_cell.length_b   1.000
_cell.length_c   1.000
_cell.angle_alpha   90.00
_cell.angle_beta   90.00
_cell.angle_gamma   90.00
#
_symmetry.space_group_name_H-M   'P 1'
#
loop_
_entity.id
_entity.type
_entity.pdbx_description
1 polymer ?
#
loop_
_entity_poly.entity_id
_entity_poly.type
_entity_poly.pdbx_seq_one_letter_code
_entity_poly.pdbx_strand_id
1 'polypeptide(L)'
;EESISEWKIMMKEFRRRWPDVKKKRRVEIHINSFSFAEEKRLSMEKFQQRENSQISRIFSVKDPKVDVIYVAPFTLTNEVYEYYKKILELGELEKPENRFHIVVPENYVKFKE
;
A
#
# COMPACT_ATOMS: atom_id res chain seq x y z
N GLU A 1 14.06 17.54 -15.27
CA GLU A 1 13.47 17.03 -16.53
C GLU A 1 13.95 15.61 -16.87
N GLU A 2 15.24 15.30 -16.69
CA GLU A 2 15.81 13.94 -16.86
C GLU A 2 15.01 12.85 -16.11
N SER A 3 14.73 13.06 -14.82
CA SER A 3 13.96 12.13 -13.98
C SER A 3 12.56 11.78 -14.52
N ILE A 4 11.87 12.71 -15.17
CA ILE A 4 10.53 12.45 -15.73
C ILE A 4 10.63 11.60 -17.00
N SER A 5 11.65 11.84 -17.82
CA SER A 5 11.91 11.05 -19.03
C SER A 5 12.27 9.60 -18.66
N GLU A 6 13.18 9.43 -17.70
CA GLU A 6 13.57 8.12 -17.17
C GLU A 6 12.36 7.38 -16.58
N TRP A 7 11.55 8.06 -15.78
CA TRP A 7 10.31 7.48 -15.24
C TRP A 7 9.36 7.03 -16.35
N LYS A 8 9.16 7.84 -17.40
CA LYS A 8 8.30 7.47 -18.54
C LYS A 8 8.80 6.21 -19.24
N ILE A 9 10.11 6.08 -19.44
CA ILE A 9 10.73 4.91 -20.06
C ILE A 9 10.54 3.68 -19.16
N MET A 10 10.86 3.81 -17.87
CA MET A 10 10.68 2.74 -16.88
C MET A 10 9.22 2.23 -16.84
N MET A 11 8.25 3.15 -16.80
CA MET A 11 6.84 2.80 -16.78
C MET A 11 6.36 2.14 -18.07
N LYS A 12 6.89 2.56 -19.23
CA LYS A 12 6.61 1.93 -20.52
C LYS A 12 7.08 0.48 -20.54
N GLU A 13 8.31 0.22 -20.08
CA GLU A 13 8.85 -1.13 -19.99
C GLU A 13 8.12 -1.99 -18.97
N PHE A 14 7.77 -1.43 -17.80
CA PHE A 14 6.96 -2.12 -16.80
C PHE A 14 5.60 -2.54 -17.38
N ARG A 15 4.88 -1.63 -18.05
CA ARG A 15 3.58 -1.93 -18.68
C ARG A 15 3.71 -3.02 -19.73
N ARG A 16 4.77 -3.00 -20.54
CA ARG A 16 5.05 -4.02 -21.55
C ARG A 16 5.26 -5.40 -20.93
N ARG A 17 5.97 -5.47 -19.79
CA ARG A 17 6.31 -6.73 -19.09
C ARG A 17 5.23 -7.22 -18.13
N TRP A 18 4.25 -6.38 -17.78
CA TRP A 18 3.21 -6.69 -16.79
C TRP A 18 2.47 -8.02 -17.03
N PRO A 19 2.12 -8.43 -18.27
CA PRO A 19 1.46 -9.71 -18.51
C PRO A 19 2.25 -10.93 -18.02
N ASP A 20 3.58 -10.84 -17.96
CA ASP A 20 4.44 -11.90 -17.45
C ASP A 20 4.73 -11.76 -15.96
N VAL A 21 4.92 -10.52 -15.49
CA VAL A 21 5.10 -10.22 -14.06
C VAL A 21 3.90 -10.73 -13.25
N LYS A 22 2.67 -10.46 -13.68
CA LYS A 22 1.45 -10.88 -12.98
C LYS A 22 1.26 -12.40 -12.89
N LYS A 23 1.96 -13.19 -13.72
CA LYS A 23 1.89 -14.65 -13.68
C LYS A 23 2.77 -15.25 -12.58
N LYS A 24 3.74 -14.51 -12.06
CA LYS A 24 4.71 -14.94 -11.03
C LYS A 24 4.25 -14.52 -9.64
N ARG A 25 4.80 -15.18 -8.60
CA ARG A 25 4.67 -14.69 -7.22
C ARG A 25 5.34 -13.33 -7.11
N ARG A 26 4.69 -12.39 -6.43
CA ARG A 26 5.16 -11.01 -6.29
C ARG A 26 4.71 -10.43 -4.95
N VAL A 27 5.45 -9.44 -4.48
CA VAL A 27 5.09 -8.62 -3.32
C VAL A 27 4.63 -7.27 -3.82
N GLU A 28 3.42 -6.86 -3.41
CA GLU A 28 2.88 -5.53 -3.67
C GLU A 28 3.13 -4.65 -2.43
N ILE A 29 4.02 -3.67 -2.56
CA ILE A 29 4.26 -2.68 -1.51
C ILE A 29 3.35 -1.49 -1.77
N HIS A 30 2.38 -1.29 -0.89
CA HIS A 30 1.47 -0.16 -0.98
C HIS A 30 1.92 0.94 -0.03
N ILE A 31 2.40 2.04 -0.61
CA ILE A 31 2.70 3.28 0.10
C ILE A 31 1.52 4.20 -0.15
N ASN A 32 0.81 4.57 0.91
CA ASN A 32 -0.31 5.50 0.76
C ASN A 32 0.24 6.87 0.37
N SER A 33 -0.28 7.38 -0.73
CA SER A 33 0.00 8.76 -1.15
C SER A 33 -1.06 9.23 -2.11
N PHE A 34 -1.48 10.50 -1.97
CA PHE A 34 -2.27 11.18 -2.99
C PHE A 34 -1.45 11.92 -4.05
N SER A 35 -0.11 11.88 -3.94
CA SER A 35 0.80 12.63 -4.83
C SER A 35 0.45 14.13 -4.93
N PHE A 36 -0.13 14.70 -3.87
CA PHE A 36 -0.41 16.13 -3.80
C PHE A 36 0.84 16.91 -3.43
N ALA A 37 0.93 18.13 -3.95
CA ALA A 37 1.91 19.11 -3.50
C ALA A 37 1.75 19.36 -1.99
N GLU A 38 2.86 19.70 -1.33
CA GLU A 38 2.94 19.79 0.13
C GLU A 38 1.94 20.78 0.70
N GLU A 39 1.80 21.95 0.07
CA GLU A 39 0.88 23.01 0.49
C GLU A 39 -0.56 22.49 0.56
N LYS A 40 -0.93 21.65 -0.42
CA LYS A 40 -2.24 21.03 -0.45
C LYS A 40 -2.40 19.96 0.63
N ARG A 41 -1.37 19.18 0.95
CA ARG A 41 -1.41 18.19 2.04
C ARG A 41 -1.62 18.88 3.39
N LEU A 42 -0.84 19.93 3.67
CA LEU A 42 -0.91 20.71 4.92
C LEU A 42 -2.27 21.38 5.10
N SER A 43 -2.90 21.84 4.02
CA SER A 43 -4.23 22.46 4.06
C SER A 43 -5.39 21.45 4.20
N MET A 44 -5.14 20.15 4.07
CA MET A 44 -6.18 19.14 3.96
C MET A 44 -6.59 18.56 5.31
N GLU A 45 -7.86 18.75 5.67
CA GLU A 45 -8.40 18.14 6.89
C GLU A 45 -8.33 16.61 6.82
N LYS A 46 -7.80 16.01 7.89
CA LYS A 46 -7.69 14.56 8.08
C LYS A 46 -6.92 13.87 6.95
N PHE A 47 -5.85 14.50 6.47
CA PHE A 47 -5.03 14.00 5.37
C PHE A 47 -4.59 12.54 5.58
N GLN A 48 -3.99 12.24 6.73
CA GLN A 48 -3.55 10.88 7.07
C GLN A 48 -4.69 9.85 7.08
N GLN A 49 -5.88 10.21 7.59
CA GLN A 49 -7.04 9.32 7.58
C GLN A 49 -7.54 9.08 6.15
N ARG A 50 -7.49 10.11 5.30
CA ARG A 50 -7.81 9.98 3.87
C ARG A 50 -6.81 9.05 3.20
N GLU A 51 -5.52 9.19 3.45
CA GLU A 51 -4.50 8.28 2.92
C GLU A 51 -4.75 6.84 3.37
N ASN A 52 -5.05 6.65 4.66
CA ASN A 52 -5.38 5.34 5.21
C ASN A 52 -6.67 4.72 4.65
N SER A 53 -7.55 5.48 3.96
CA SER A 53 -8.69 4.91 3.25
C SER A 53 -8.29 3.94 2.12
N GLN A 54 -7.01 4.01 1.69
CA GLN A 54 -6.42 3.09 0.72
C GLN A 54 -6.07 1.71 1.34
N ILE A 55 -6.30 1.48 2.64
CA ILE A 55 -6.04 0.19 3.31
C ILE A 55 -6.73 -1.01 2.66
N SER A 56 -7.83 -0.80 1.92
CA SER A 56 -8.49 -1.85 1.13
C SER A 56 -7.55 -2.55 0.13
N ARG A 57 -6.39 -1.98 -0.19
CA ARG A 57 -5.35 -2.61 -1.02
C ARG A 57 -4.80 -3.91 -0.44
N ILE A 58 -4.92 -4.14 0.86
CA ILE A 58 -4.53 -5.42 1.45
C ILE A 58 -5.30 -6.60 0.83
N PHE A 59 -6.51 -6.37 0.29
CA PHE A 59 -7.31 -7.43 -0.33
C PHE A 59 -6.71 -7.97 -1.64
N SER A 60 -5.63 -7.36 -2.17
CA SER A 60 -4.87 -7.93 -3.30
C SER A 60 -4.35 -9.34 -3.01
N VAL A 61 -4.16 -9.72 -1.73
CA VAL A 61 -3.75 -11.08 -1.33
C VAL A 61 -4.73 -12.18 -1.74
N LYS A 62 -5.95 -11.81 -2.14
CA LYS A 62 -6.92 -12.74 -2.76
C LYS A 62 -6.35 -13.40 -4.02
N ASP A 63 -5.45 -12.73 -4.74
CA ASP A 63 -4.61 -13.41 -5.74
C ASP A 63 -3.59 -14.31 -5.00
N PRO A 64 -3.59 -15.64 -5.20
CA PRO A 64 -2.68 -16.56 -4.52
C PRO A 64 -1.20 -16.31 -4.81
N LYS A 65 -0.89 -15.45 -5.78
CA LYS A 65 0.48 -15.06 -6.16
C LYS A 65 0.93 -13.72 -5.56
N VAL A 66 0.07 -13.06 -4.79
CA VAL A 66 0.34 -11.72 -4.25
C VAL A 66 0.46 -11.75 -2.75
N ASP A 67 1.59 -11.30 -2.25
CA ASP A 67 1.73 -10.95 -0.83
C ASP A 67 1.77 -9.41 -0.74
N VAL A 68 1.20 -8.81 0.30
CA VAL A 68 1.05 -7.35 0.41
C VAL A 68 1.82 -6.82 1.61
N ILE A 69 2.58 -5.75 1.39
CA ILE A 69 3.12 -4.91 2.47
C ILE A 69 2.41 -3.57 2.40
N TYR A 70 1.61 -3.27 3.41
CA TYR A 70 0.93 -1.99 3.54
C TYR A 70 1.73 -1.07 4.45
N VAL A 71 2.18 0.06 3.92
CA VAL A 71 2.89 1.09 4.68
C VAL A 71 1.87 2.08 5.20
N ALA A 72 1.50 1.92 6.48
CA ALA A 72 0.52 2.77 7.12
C ALA A 72 1.13 4.14 7.47
N PRO A 73 0.38 5.25 7.30
CA PRO A 73 0.86 6.61 7.59
C PRO A 73 0.98 6.87 9.11
N PHE A 74 0.37 6.02 9.93
CA PHE A 74 0.41 6.05 11.39
C PHE A 74 0.18 4.64 11.94
N THR A 75 0.47 4.47 13.23
CA THR A 75 0.22 3.21 13.94
C THR A 75 -1.28 2.89 13.97
N LEU A 76 -1.66 1.78 13.33
CA LEU A 76 -3.01 1.25 13.41
C LEU A 76 -3.22 0.57 14.76
N THR A 77 -4.45 0.61 15.27
CA THR A 77 -4.79 -0.12 16.48
C THR A 77 -4.87 -1.63 16.19
N ASN A 78 -4.68 -2.45 17.22
CA ASN A 78 -4.78 -3.90 17.08
C ASN A 78 -6.18 -4.33 16.60
N GLU A 79 -7.24 -3.61 16.99
CA GLU A 79 -8.61 -3.93 16.54
C GLU A 79 -8.76 -3.77 15.02
N VAL A 80 -8.12 -2.76 14.42
CA VAL A 80 -8.15 -2.57 12.96
C VAL A 80 -7.42 -3.71 12.26
N TYR A 81 -6.25 -4.11 12.77
CA TYR A 81 -5.51 -5.25 12.22
C TYR A 81 -6.32 -6.55 12.29
N GLU A 82 -6.88 -6.86 13.47
CA GLU A 82 -7.68 -8.07 13.67
C GLU A 82 -8.98 -8.05 12.85
N TYR A 83 -9.61 -6.89 12.67
CA TYR A 83 -10.76 -6.73 11.80
C TYR A 83 -10.46 -7.16 10.35
N TYR A 84 -9.36 -6.65 9.77
CA TYR A 84 -8.98 -7.02 8.41
C TYR A 84 -8.51 -8.46 8.29
N LYS A 85 -7.79 -8.98 9.30
CA LYS A 85 -7.45 -10.39 9.39
C LYS A 85 -8.72 -11.26 9.33
N LYS A 86 -9.74 -10.95 10.13
CA LYS A 86 -11.01 -11.67 10.14
C LYS A 86 -11.73 -11.62 8.80
N ILE A 87 -11.73 -10.48 8.10
CA ILE A 87 -12.30 -10.39 6.76
C ILE A 87 -11.57 -11.30 5.77
N LEU A 88 -10.24 -11.35 5.83
CA LEU A 88 -9.44 -12.21 4.97
C LEU A 88 -9.67 -13.70 5.26
N GLU A 89 -9.77 -14.08 6.54
CA GLU A 89 -10.14 -15.45 6.94
C GLU A 89 -11.53 -15.83 6.40
N LEU A 90 -12.51 -14.93 6.49
CA LEU A 90 -13.85 -15.12 5.90
C LEU A 90 -13.81 -15.23 4.36
N GLY A 91 -12.79 -14.64 3.74
CA GLY A 91 -12.51 -14.74 2.31
C GLY A 91 -11.71 -16.00 1.92
N GLU A 92 -11.68 -17.02 2.79
CA GLU A 92 -11.00 -18.30 2.59
C GLU A 92 -9.47 -18.19 2.49
N LEU A 93 -8.88 -17.10 2.98
CA LEU A 93 -7.43 -16.97 3.07
C LEU A 93 -6.92 -17.64 4.34
N GLU A 94 -6.26 -18.79 4.20
CA GLU A 94 -5.61 -19.45 5.34
C GLU A 94 -4.39 -18.64 5.80
N LYS A 95 -4.29 -18.44 7.13
CA LYS A 95 -3.19 -17.72 7.80
C LYS A 95 -2.84 -16.39 7.12
N PRO A 96 -3.77 -15.41 7.08
CA PRO A 96 -3.54 -14.11 6.43
C PRO A 96 -2.26 -13.39 6.87
N GLU A 97 -1.85 -13.57 8.12
CA GLU A 97 -0.61 -13.03 8.71
C GLU A 97 0.68 -13.38 7.95
N ASN A 98 0.66 -14.44 7.14
CA ASN A 98 1.80 -14.84 6.31
C ASN A 98 1.82 -14.15 4.94
N ARG A 99 0.74 -13.44 4.58
CA ARG A 99 0.53 -12.90 3.23
C ARG A 99 0.27 -11.41 3.21
N PHE A 100 -0.16 -10.81 4.33
CA PHE A 100 -0.23 -9.37 4.46
C PHE A 100 0.55 -8.90 5.70
N HIS A 101 1.27 -7.79 5.54
CA HIS A 101 2.02 -7.15 6.60
C HIS A 101 1.70 -5.66 6.64
N ILE A 102 1.52 -5.13 7.85
CA ILE A 102 1.37 -3.69 8.08
C ILE A 102 2.65 -3.20 8.71
N VAL A 103 3.29 -2.22 8.07
CA VAL A 103 4.48 -1.56 8.59
C VAL A 103 4.21 -0.07 8.75
N VAL A 104 4.86 0.54 9.73
CA VAL A 104 4.72 1.97 10.04
C VAL A 104 6.14 2.57 9.98
N PRO A 105 6.36 3.65 9.21
CA PRO A 105 7.66 4.31 9.19
C PRO A 105 8.04 4.84 10.57
N GLU A 106 9.23 4.52 11.08
CA GLU A 106 9.71 4.95 12.41
C GLU A 106 9.64 6.48 12.64
N ASN A 107 9.80 7.25 11.57
CA ASN A 107 9.81 8.71 11.60
C ASN A 107 8.44 9.36 11.38
N TYR A 108 7.34 8.59 11.39
CA TYR A 108 5.98 9.14 11.16
C TYR A 108 5.59 10.23 12.17
N VAL A 109 6.19 10.22 13.37
CA VAL A 109 5.98 11.24 14.42
C VAL A 109 6.89 12.46 14.24
N LYS A 110 8.00 12.33 13.50
CA LYS A 110 9.01 13.40 13.33
C LYS A 110 8.55 14.43 12.32
N PHE A 111 7.87 13.99 11.28
CA PHE A 111 7.28 14.84 10.26
C PHE A 111 5.77 14.93 10.51
N LYS A 112 5.41 15.62 11.59
CA LYS A 112 4.01 16.06 11.79
C LYS A 112 3.76 17.20 10.81
N GLU A 113 2.79 16.99 9.94
CA GLU A 113 2.19 18.03 9.09
C GLU A 113 1.63 19.17 9.95
#